data_AF-A0A2G9N6J9-F1
#
_entry.id   AF-A0A2G9N6J9-F1
#
_cell.length_a   1.000
_cell.length_b   1.000
_cell.length_c   1.000
_cell.angle_alpha   90.00
_cell.angle_beta   90.00
_cell.angle_gamma   90.00
#
_symmetry.space_group_name_H-M   'P 1'
#
loop_
_entity.id
_entity.type
_entity.pdbx_description
1 polymer ?
#
loop_
_entity_poly.entity_id
_entity_poly.type
_entity_poly.pdbx_seq_one_letter_code
_entity_poly.pdbx_strand_id
1 'polypeptide(L)'
;MKEISDFIKNKIKGKSWNDKRYVEYIEDLIKLENWIRRPPRGMAANLHFHGLRLQYEKEYLAMLKEIDSKKYETEKQRLFEDKKEHLKISKELSNEERKDEKRKKELWLELGGKE
;
A
#
# COMPACT_ATOMS: atom_id res chain seq x y z
N MET A 1 -24.58 15.47 11.26
CA MET A 1 -23.11 15.52 11.12
C MET A 1 -22.64 14.11 10.80
N LYS A 2 -21.75 13.93 9.81
CA LYS A 2 -21.20 12.59 9.56
C LYS A 2 -20.07 12.35 10.54
N GLU A 3 -20.20 11.30 11.34
CA GLU A 3 -19.23 10.95 12.37
C GLU A 3 -17.98 10.38 11.72
N ILE A 4 -16.83 10.95 12.09
CA ILE A 4 -15.50 10.41 11.82
C ILE A 4 -15.39 9.03 12.46
N SER A 5 -14.68 8.11 11.81
CA SER A 5 -14.37 6.77 12.30
C SER A 5 -13.75 6.79 13.71
N ASP A 6 -14.07 5.79 14.52
CA ASP A 6 -13.50 5.68 15.87
C ASP A 6 -12.00 5.41 15.79
N PHE A 7 -11.54 4.78 14.71
CA PHE A 7 -10.12 4.69 14.37
C PHE A 7 -9.40 6.04 14.41
N ILE A 8 -9.88 7.05 13.66
CA ILE A 8 -9.25 8.37 13.61
C ILE A 8 -9.37 9.08 14.96
N LYS A 9 -10.53 9.00 15.64
CA LYS A 9 -10.70 9.58 16.98
C LYS A 9 -9.66 9.04 17.96
N ASN A 10 -9.44 7.73 17.94
CA ASN A 10 -8.46 7.07 18.79
C ASN A 10 -7.02 7.43 18.43
N LYS A 11 -6.71 7.70 17.16
CA LYS A 11 -5.40 8.22 16.74
C LYS A 11 -5.15 9.61 17.32
N ILE A 12 -6.12 10.52 17.21
CA ILE A 12 -6.00 11.91 17.69
C ILE A 12 -5.91 11.98 19.22
N LYS A 13 -6.52 11.02 19.94
CA LYS A 13 -6.61 11.03 21.39
C LYS A 13 -5.23 11.15 22.06
N GLY A 14 -5.05 12.22 22.83
CA GLY A 14 -3.80 12.48 23.56
C GLY A 14 -2.65 13.04 22.71
N LYS A 15 -2.92 13.47 21.48
CA LYS A 15 -1.92 14.07 20.58
C LYS A 15 -2.03 15.59 20.57
N SER A 16 -0.89 16.25 20.38
CA SER A 16 -0.80 17.71 20.34
C SER A 16 -0.97 18.23 18.91
N TRP A 17 -1.66 19.36 18.77
CA TRP A 17 -1.80 20.10 17.51
C TRP A 17 -0.47 20.72 17.02
N ASN A 18 0.53 20.81 17.90
CA ASN A 18 1.82 21.43 17.57
C ASN A 18 2.68 20.54 16.67
N ASP A 19 2.39 19.23 16.60
CA ASP A 19 3.06 18.34 15.65
C ASP A 19 2.40 18.46 14.26
N LYS A 20 2.94 19.37 13.44
CA LYS A 20 2.40 19.67 12.11
C LYS A 20 2.36 18.46 11.19
N ARG A 21 3.39 17.60 11.24
CA ARG A 21 3.42 16.37 10.42
C ARG A 21 2.33 15.41 10.85
N TYR A 22 2.08 15.32 12.15
CA TYR A 22 1.00 14.49 12.65
C TYR A 22 -0.38 15.04 12.27
N VAL A 23 -0.56 16.36 12.29
CA VAL A 23 -1.80 16.99 11.82
C VAL A 23 -2.04 16.72 10.35
N GLU A 24 -1.04 16.89 9.48
CA GLU A 24 -1.12 16.57 8.04
C GLU A 24 -1.50 15.11 7.81
N TYR A 25 -0.87 14.18 8.55
CA TYR A 25 -1.25 12.76 8.52
C TYR A 25 -2.72 12.54 8.89
N ILE A 26 -3.23 13.20 9.92
CA ILE A 26 -4.65 13.08 10.30
C ILE A 26 -5.58 13.67 9.24
N GLU A 27 -5.22 14.79 8.62
CA GLU A 27 -6.00 15.38 7.52
C GLU A 27 -6.09 14.45 6.31
N ASP A 28 -4.98 13.80 5.96
CA ASP A 28 -4.94 12.74 4.94
C ASP A 28 -5.89 11.59 5.27
N LEU A 29 -5.89 11.12 6.53
CA LEU A 29 -6.79 10.04 6.97
C LEU A 29 -8.25 10.46 6.90
N ILE A 30 -8.60 11.68 7.31
CA ILE A 30 -9.97 12.20 7.22
C ILE A 30 -10.41 12.28 5.76
N LYS A 31 -9.54 12.74 4.87
CA LYS A 31 -9.80 12.80 3.44
C LYS A 31 -9.99 11.41 2.83
N LEU A 32 -9.14 10.46 3.22
CA LEU A 32 -9.25 9.07 2.81
C LEU A 32 -10.57 8.45 3.30
N GLU A 33 -10.98 8.69 4.54
CA GLU A 33 -12.26 8.24 5.09
C GLU A 33 -13.45 8.80 4.30
N ASN A 34 -13.39 10.09 3.97
CA ASN A 34 -14.41 10.73 3.16
C ASN A 34 -14.55 10.07 1.79
N TRP A 35 -13.43 9.70 1.17
CA TRP A 35 -13.42 9.01 -0.13
C TRP A 35 -13.84 7.54 -0.06
N ILE A 36 -13.60 6.84 1.05
CA ILE A 36 -14.19 5.51 1.30
C ILE A 36 -15.71 5.60 1.28
N ARG A 37 -16.27 6.58 1.98
CA ARG A 37 -17.72 6.77 2.10
C ARG A 37 -18.35 7.32 0.82
N ARG A 38 -17.62 8.17 0.10
CA ARG A 38 -18.06 8.84 -1.13
C ARG A 38 -16.91 8.84 -2.12
N PRO A 39 -16.90 7.89 -3.08
CA PRO A 39 -15.84 7.79 -4.06
C PRO A 39 -15.58 9.12 -4.76
N PRO A 40 -14.30 9.50 -4.95
CA PRO A 40 -13.95 10.74 -5.63
C PRO A 40 -14.47 10.74 -7.07
N ARG A 41 -14.81 11.93 -7.57
CA ARG A 41 -15.19 12.13 -8.97
C ARG A 41 -14.03 12.77 -9.73
N GLY A 42 -13.76 12.24 -10.93
CA GLY A 42 -12.70 12.74 -11.81
C GLY A 42 -11.36 12.02 -11.63
N MET A 43 -10.53 12.09 -12.67
CA MET A 43 -9.27 11.33 -12.76
C MET A 43 -8.26 11.74 -11.69
N ALA A 44 -8.01 13.05 -11.52
CA ALA A 44 -7.04 13.55 -10.55
C ALA A 44 -7.39 13.14 -9.11
N ALA A 45 -8.67 13.20 -8.75
CA ALA A 45 -9.12 12.80 -7.42
C ALA A 45 -9.04 11.28 -7.21
N ASN A 46 -9.30 10.48 -8.24
CA ASN A 46 -9.08 9.03 -8.20
C ASN A 46 -7.61 8.67 -8.03
N LEU A 47 -6.70 9.33 -8.76
CA LEU A 47 -5.25 9.13 -8.61
C LEU A 47 -4.78 9.49 -7.20
N HIS A 48 -5.28 10.60 -6.66
CA HIS A 48 -4.97 11.02 -5.30
C HIS A 48 -5.48 10.00 -4.27
N PHE A 49 -6.74 9.55 -4.39
CA PHE A 49 -7.28 8.50 -3.52
C PHE A 49 -6.45 7.22 -3.59
N HIS A 50 -6.06 6.81 -4.80
CA HIS A 50 -5.19 5.66 -4.99
C HIS A 50 -3.83 5.83 -4.28
N GLY A 51 -3.22 7.01 -4.39
CA GLY A 51 -1.97 7.34 -3.69
C GLY A 51 -2.10 7.25 -2.17
N LEU A 52 -3.12 7.88 -1.58
CA LEU A 52 -3.39 7.83 -0.13
C LEU A 52 -3.66 6.39 0.33
N ARG A 53 -4.43 5.63 -0.45
CA ARG A 53 -4.74 4.23 -0.15
C ARG A 53 -3.48 3.36 -0.11
N LEU A 54 -2.54 3.56 -1.02
CA LEU A 54 -1.27 2.84 -1.03
C LEU A 54 -0.36 3.27 0.13
N GLN A 55 -0.25 4.58 0.37
CA GLN A 55 0.59 5.13 1.41
C GLN A 55 0.13 4.72 2.82
N TYR A 56 -1.19 4.65 3.04
CA TYR A 56 -1.82 4.35 4.32
C TYR A 56 -2.68 3.09 4.26
N GLU A 57 -2.17 2.00 3.65
CA GLU A 57 -2.91 0.74 3.43
C GLU A 57 -3.53 0.18 4.73
N LYS A 58 -2.78 0.22 5.84
CA LYS A 58 -3.23 -0.33 7.12
C LYS A 58 -4.38 0.48 7.72
N GLU A 59 -4.24 1.81 7.70
CA GLU A 59 -5.25 2.75 8.15
C GLU A 59 -6.51 2.68 7.28
N TYR A 60 -6.34 2.60 5.96
CA TYR A 60 -7.42 2.40 5.02
C TYR A 60 -8.25 1.16 5.36
N LEU A 61 -7.59 0.02 5.58
CA LEU A 61 -8.26 -1.22 5.97
C LEU A 61 -8.96 -1.12 7.33
N ALA A 62 -8.35 -0.44 8.31
CA ALA A 62 -8.96 -0.23 9.61
C ALA A 62 -10.24 0.61 9.52
N MET A 63 -10.20 1.72 8.79
CA MET A 63 -11.37 2.55 8.53
C MET A 63 -12.42 1.82 7.71
N LEU A 64 -12.01 1.07 6.68
CA LEU A 64 -12.92 0.31 5.83
C LEU A 64 -13.66 -0.77 6.64
N LYS A 65 -12.98 -1.42 7.60
CA LYS A 65 -13.60 -2.39 8.50
C LYS A 65 -14.72 -1.79 9.34
N GLU A 66 -14.56 -0.56 9.82
CA GLU A 66 -15.58 0.17 10.58
C GLU A 66 -16.74 0.66 9.69
N ILE A 67 -16.46 1.02 8.44
CA ILE A 67 -17.43 1.66 7.55
C ILE A 67 -18.25 0.65 6.74
N ASP A 68 -17.59 -0.37 6.19
CA ASP A 68 -18.18 -1.34 5.26
C ASP A 68 -17.41 -2.68 5.36
N SER A 69 -17.88 -3.55 6.27
CA SER A 69 -17.26 -4.85 6.55
C SER A 69 -17.23 -5.77 5.34
N LYS A 70 -18.20 -5.66 4.43
CA LYS A 70 -18.23 -6.46 3.21
C LYS A 70 -17.11 -6.04 2.26
N LYS A 71 -16.95 -4.73 2.02
CA LYS A 71 -15.84 -4.22 1.22
C LYS A 71 -14.49 -4.51 1.86
N TYR A 72 -14.41 -4.49 3.19
CA TYR A 72 -13.18 -4.85 3.91
C TYR A 72 -12.71 -6.27 3.55
N GLU A 73 -13.58 -7.27 3.59
CA GLU A 73 -13.17 -8.65 3.25
C GLU A 73 -12.76 -8.79 1.79
N THR A 74 -13.48 -8.15 0.87
CA THR A 74 -13.10 -8.12 -0.56
C THR A 74 -11.72 -7.50 -0.76
N GLU A 75 -11.47 -6.36 -0.13
CA GLU A 75 -10.20 -5.64 -0.28
C GLU A 75 -9.04 -6.36 0.38
N LYS A 76 -9.26 -6.98 1.53
CA LYS A 76 -8.28 -7.81 2.22
C LYS A 76 -7.86 -9.00 1.36
N GLN A 77 -8.82 -9.66 0.71
CA GLN A 77 -8.54 -10.76 -0.22
C GLN A 77 -7.74 -10.26 -1.43
N ARG A 78 -8.13 -9.13 -2.02
CA ARG A 78 -7.39 -8.48 -3.13
C ARG A 78 -5.93 -8.22 -2.75
N LEU A 79 -5.68 -7.65 -1.58
CA LEU A 79 -4.32 -7.38 -1.10
C LEU A 79 -3.50 -8.64 -0.83
N PHE A 80 -4.16 -9.72 -0.39
CA PHE A 80 -3.50 -11.02 -0.21
C PHE A 80 -3.07 -11.62 -1.56
N GLU A 81 -3.94 -11.54 -2.56
CA GLU A 81 -3.66 -12.01 -3.92
C GLU A 81 -2.56 -11.18 -4.60
N ASP A 82 -2.65 -9.85 -4.52
CA ASP A 82 -1.62 -8.92 -5.02
C ASP A 82 -0.24 -9.26 -4.41
N LYS A 83 -0.18 -9.47 -3.08
CA LYS A 83 1.07 -9.85 -2.39
C LYS A 83 1.62 -11.20 -2.83
N LYS A 84 0.73 -12.18 -3.09
CA LYS A 84 1.12 -13.50 -3.58
C LYS A 84 1.69 -13.42 -5.01
N GLU A 85 1.07 -12.61 -5.87
CA GLU A 85 1.53 -12.37 -7.23
C GLU A 85 2.88 -11.65 -7.26
N HIS A 86 3.05 -10.57 -6.48
CA HIS A 86 4.33 -9.88 -6.35
C HIS A 86 5.45 -10.80 -5.86
N LEU A 87 5.17 -11.69 -4.90
CA LEU A 87 6.14 -12.68 -4.43
C LEU A 87 6.52 -13.67 -5.53
N LYS A 88 5.56 -14.08 -6.37
CA LYS A 88 5.81 -14.98 -7.50
C LYS A 88 6.70 -14.32 -8.54
N ILE A 89 6.35 -13.10 -8.97
CA ILE A 89 7.13 -12.31 -9.93
C ILE A 89 8.55 -12.07 -9.40
N SER A 90 8.70 -11.66 -8.14
CA SER A 90 10.00 -11.44 -7.52
C SER A 90 10.87 -12.71 -7.50
N LYS A 91 10.28 -13.88 -7.23
CA LYS A 91 10.99 -15.17 -7.30
C LYS A 91 11.39 -15.54 -8.72
N GLU A 92 10.53 -15.29 -9.70
CA GLU A 92 10.81 -15.56 -11.11
C GLU A 92 11.98 -14.70 -11.60
N LEU A 93 11.94 -13.39 -11.34
CA LEU A 93 13.03 -12.46 -11.65
C LEU A 93 14.34 -12.89 -10.98
N SER A 94 14.31 -13.22 -9.69
CA SER A 94 15.52 -13.67 -8.98
C SER A 94 16.11 -14.97 -9.56
N ASN A 95 15.25 -15.87 -10.05
CA ASN A 95 15.71 -17.10 -10.71
C ASN A 95 16.31 -16.82 -12.09
N GLU A 96 15.76 -15.87 -12.84
CA GLU A 96 16.32 -15.43 -14.13
C GLU A 96 17.68 -14.75 -13.94
N GLU A 97 17.79 -13.84 -12.97
CA GLU A 97 19.06 -13.19 -12.61
C GLU A 97 20.14 -14.22 -12.27
N ARG A 98 19.81 -15.23 -11.44
CA ARG A 98 20.74 -16.31 -11.10
C ARG A 98 21.15 -17.16 -12.31
N LYS A 99 20.24 -17.39 -13.27
CA LYS A 99 20.56 -18.13 -14.50
C LYS A 99 21.49 -17.30 -15.39
N ASP A 100 21.24 -16.01 -15.50
CA ASP A 100 22.06 -15.10 -16.29
C ASP A 100 23.45 -14.89 -15.66
N GLU A 101 23.55 -14.79 -14.35
CA GLU A 101 24.83 -14.77 -13.64
C GLU A 101 25.64 -16.05 -13.90
N LYS A 102 24.99 -17.22 -13.86
CA LYS A 102 25.64 -18.49 -14.18
C LYS A 102 26.17 -18.52 -15.62
N ARG A 103 25.35 -18.12 -16.59
CA ARG A 103 25.76 -18.04 -18.01
C ARG A 103 26.92 -17.08 -18.22
N LYS A 104 26.89 -15.92 -17.57
CA LYS A 104 27.99 -14.94 -17.61
C LYS A 104 29.27 -15.51 -16.99
N LYS A 105 29.16 -16.23 -15.87
CA LYS A 105 30.31 -16.91 -15.24
C LYS A 105 30.89 -18.01 -16.15
N GLU A 106 30.04 -18.83 -16.77
CA GLU A 106 30.48 -19.86 -17.73
C GLU A 106 31.23 -19.23 -18.91
N LEU A 107 30.66 -18.19 -19.53
CA LEU A 107 31.31 -17.45 -20.60
C LEU A 107 32.65 -16.82 -20.18
N TRP A 108 32.71 -16.26 -18.96
CA TRP A 108 33.94 -15.70 -18.41
C TRP A 108 35.05 -16.74 -18.30
N LEU A 109 34.73 -17.94 -17.84
CA LEU A 109 35.68 -19.05 -17.75
C LEU A 109 36.10 -19.56 -19.13
N GLU A 110 35.17 -19.67 -20.09
CA GLU A 110 35.46 -20.07 -21.49
C GLU A 110 36.44 -19.10 -22.18
N LEU A 111 36.33 -17.82 -21.88
CA LEU A 111 37.23 -16.78 -22.40
C LEU A 111 38.61 -16.74 -21.69
N GLY A 112 38.88 -17.68 -20.78
CA GLY A 112 40.14 -17.78 -20.04
C GLY A 112 40.18 -16.98 -18.74
N GLY A 113 39.03 -16.49 -18.28
CA GLY A 113 38.89 -15.89 -16.95
C GLY A 113 39.12 -16.92 -15.83
N LYS A 114 39.51 -16.45 -14.65
CA LYS A 114 39.68 -17.29 -13.44
C LYS A 114 38.52 -17.08 -12.48
N GLU A 115 38.30 -18.09 -11.64
CA GLU A 115 37.28 -18.11 -10.57
C GLU A 115 37.69 -17.26 -9.35
#